data_AF-W0GQM7-F1
#
_entry.id   AF-W0GQM7-F1
#
_cell.length_a   1.000
_cell.length_b   1.000
_cell.length_c   1.000
_cell.angle_alpha   90.00
_cell.angle_beta   90.00
_cell.angle_gamma   90.00
#
_symmetry.space_group_name_H-M   'P 1'
#
loop_
_entity.id
_entity.type
_entity.pdbx_description
1 polymer ?
#
loop_
_entity_poly.entity_id
_entity_poly.type
_entity_poly.pdbx_seq_one_letter_code
_entity_poly.pdbx_strand_id
1 'polypeptide(L)'
;MPLLLAMDLPAGSQVPFQTNPQLPLDPIQLAVPLELNELEVESFDPVARAAELAESLPRQWCGTFEPFDGNPTVDVTLDITQMTAMGQMVDLRGTMTLGSVTTPVQGNLHAKSDQLDLIPLADPLIAGVEPGGVFLGLQMFSPTSWQAPRLINVADPSTGVGGRLAITPSCQEQPPVQPLW
;
A
#
# COMPACT_ATOMS: atom_id res chain seq x y z
N MET A 1 34.65 13.68 34.41
CA MET A 1 34.06 12.65 33.53
C MET A 1 33.78 11.42 34.38
N PRO A 2 32.52 11.05 34.64
CA PRO A 2 32.24 9.79 35.32
C PRO A 2 32.22 8.65 34.30
N LEU A 3 32.95 7.58 34.60
CA LEU A 3 32.91 6.32 33.87
C LEU A 3 31.59 5.61 34.17
N LEU A 4 30.80 5.32 33.14
CA LEU A 4 29.69 4.38 33.23
C LEU A 4 30.27 2.96 33.05
N LEU A 5 30.41 2.24 34.15
CA LEU A 5 30.69 0.80 34.14
C LEU A 5 29.39 0.09 33.71
N ALA A 6 29.38 -0.47 32.50
CA ALA A 6 28.35 -1.42 32.09
C ALA A 6 28.56 -2.72 32.87
N MET A 7 27.68 -3.00 33.83
CA MET A 7 27.62 -4.31 34.49
C MET A 7 26.76 -5.23 33.64
N ASP A 8 27.36 -6.32 33.16
CA ASP A 8 26.66 -7.39 32.46
C ASP A 8 25.83 -8.19 33.48
N LEU A 9 24.50 -8.06 33.41
CA LEU A 9 23.59 -8.77 34.31
C LEU A 9 23.28 -10.15 33.72
N PRO A 10 23.48 -11.25 34.47
CA PRO A 10 23.21 -12.59 33.96
C PRO A 10 21.70 -12.76 33.69
N ALA A 11 21.37 -13.32 32.52
CA ALA A 11 20.00 -13.66 32.15
C ALA A 11 19.40 -14.62 33.20
N GLY A 12 18.35 -14.18 33.89
CA GLY A 12 17.66 -14.94 34.94
C GLY A 12 17.83 -14.41 36.37
N SER A 13 18.51 -13.27 36.57
CA SER A 13 18.52 -12.58 37.86
C SER A 13 17.13 -12.03 38.20
N GLN A 14 16.50 -12.55 39.26
CA GLN A 14 15.27 -11.98 39.81
C GLN A 14 15.63 -10.91 40.84
N VAL A 15 15.33 -9.65 40.52
CA VAL A 15 15.35 -8.55 41.48
C VAL A 15 14.07 -8.62 42.33
N PRO A 16 14.16 -8.69 43.68
CA PRO A 16 12.98 -8.65 44.52
C PRO A 16 12.32 -7.28 44.41
N PHE A 17 11.05 -7.25 43.99
CA PHE A 17 10.21 -6.06 44.08
C PHE A 17 10.02 -5.71 45.56
N GLN A 18 10.69 -4.66 46.02
CA GLN A 18 10.34 -4.00 47.28
C GLN A 18 9.23 -2.99 46.99
N THR A 19 8.01 -3.31 47.42
CA THR A 19 6.87 -2.40 47.34
C THR A 19 7.15 -1.20 48.26
N ASN A 20 7.35 -0.02 47.66
CA ASN A 20 7.47 1.23 48.41
C ASN A 20 6.07 1.60 48.96
N PRO A 21 5.85 1.67 50.28
CA PRO A 21 4.52 1.87 50.86
C PRO A 21 3.97 3.31 50.72
N GLN A 22 4.65 4.19 49.97
CA GLN A 22 4.29 5.60 49.81
C GLN A 22 3.47 5.93 48.55
N LEU A 23 3.13 4.94 47.72
CA LEU A 23 2.20 5.15 46.62
C LEU A 23 0.82 4.60 47.04
N PRO A 24 -0.20 5.45 47.20
CA PRO A 24 -1.57 4.96 47.30
C PRO A 24 -1.94 4.43 45.91
N LEU A 25 -1.69 3.14 45.69
CA LEU A 25 -2.22 2.39 44.57
C LEU A 25 -3.63 1.92 44.96
N ASP A 26 -4.56 2.86 45.03
CA ASP A 26 -5.98 2.52 45.00
C ASP A 26 -6.42 2.58 43.53
N PRO A 27 -6.46 1.44 42.81
CA PRO A 27 -6.78 1.42 41.37
C PRO A 27 -8.19 1.92 41.05
N ILE A 28 -9.04 2.11 42.06
CA ILE A 28 -10.41 2.61 41.90
C ILE A 28 -10.43 4.14 41.66
N GLN A 29 -9.43 4.90 42.11
CA GLN A 29 -9.40 6.37 41.96
C GLN A 29 -8.92 6.86 40.59
N LEU A 30 -8.34 5.98 39.76
CA LEU A 30 -7.91 6.30 38.39
C LEU A 30 -8.96 5.99 37.32
N ALA A 31 -10.09 5.39 37.70
CA ALA A 31 -11.22 5.14 36.81
C ALA A 31 -12.20 6.33 36.87
N VAL A 32 -11.72 7.55 36.63
CA VAL A 32 -12.63 8.62 36.21
C VAL A 32 -12.95 8.32 34.75
N PRO A 33 -14.20 7.97 34.40
CA PRO A 33 -14.58 7.84 32.99
C PRO A 33 -14.24 9.17 32.34
N LEU A 34 -13.41 9.17 31.30
CA LEU A 34 -13.38 10.33 30.42
C LEU A 34 -14.79 10.47 29.87
N GLU A 35 -15.54 11.47 30.35
CA GLU A 35 -16.68 11.99 29.63
C GLU A 35 -16.12 12.65 28.37
N LEU A 36 -15.91 11.83 27.34
CA LEU A 36 -15.76 12.31 25.99
C LEU A 36 -17.11 12.95 25.65
N ASN A 37 -17.23 14.26 25.88
CA ASN A 37 -18.30 15.08 25.30
C ASN A 37 -18.50 14.59 23.89
N GLU A 38 -19.68 14.03 23.58
CA GLU A 38 -20.08 13.42 22.32
C GLU A 38 -19.21 13.92 21.16
N LEU A 39 -18.06 13.28 20.97
CA LEU A 39 -17.17 13.62 19.88
C LEU A 39 -17.95 13.15 18.68
N GLU A 40 -18.48 14.13 17.94
CA GLU A 40 -19.21 13.95 16.70
C GLU A 40 -18.46 12.89 15.89
N VAL A 41 -18.98 11.66 15.90
CA VAL A 41 -18.36 10.56 15.20
C VAL A 41 -18.58 10.90 13.75
N GLU A 42 -17.52 11.39 13.09
CA GLU A 42 -17.56 11.78 11.70
C GLU A 42 -18.14 10.61 10.90
N SER A 43 -19.39 10.76 10.45
CA SER A 43 -20.11 9.67 9.81
C SER A 43 -19.59 9.55 8.38
N PHE A 44 -18.57 8.71 8.20
CA PHE A 44 -18.04 8.45 6.88
C PHE A 44 -19.09 7.70 6.04
N ASP A 45 -19.53 8.32 4.95
CA ASP A 45 -20.39 7.67 3.94
C ASP A 45 -19.54 7.08 2.82
N PRO A 46 -19.25 5.76 2.86
CA PRO A 46 -18.43 5.10 1.84
C PRO A 46 -19.08 5.07 0.45
N VAL A 47 -20.41 5.17 0.36
CA VAL A 47 -21.12 5.13 -0.93
C VAL A 47 -21.02 6.48 -1.63
N ALA A 48 -21.22 7.57 -0.89
CA ALA A 48 -20.99 8.92 -1.40
C ALA A 48 -19.53 9.10 -1.84
N ARG A 49 -18.57 8.59 -1.04
CA ARG A 49 -17.15 8.61 -1.39
C ARG A 49 -16.84 7.82 -2.67
N ALA A 50 -17.44 6.66 -2.87
CA ALA A 50 -17.25 5.88 -4.10
C ALA A 50 -17.73 6.65 -5.35
N ALA A 51 -18.87 7.35 -5.24
CA ALA A 51 -19.38 8.20 -6.32
C ALA A 51 -18.43 9.36 -6.63
N GLU A 52 -17.94 10.04 -5.59
CA GLU A 52 -16.94 11.12 -5.72
C GLU A 52 -15.65 10.62 -6.40
N LEU A 53 -15.14 9.45 -5.99
CA LEU A 53 -13.95 8.84 -6.60
C LEU A 53 -14.18 8.52 -8.08
N ALA A 54 -15.35 7.98 -8.44
CA ALA A 54 -15.70 7.67 -9.83
C ALA A 54 -15.75 8.92 -10.74
N GLU A 55 -15.97 10.10 -10.17
CA GLU A 55 -16.01 11.37 -10.91
C GLU A 55 -14.64 12.07 -10.93
N SER A 56 -13.94 12.08 -9.80
CA SER A 56 -12.76 12.92 -9.58
C SER A 56 -11.42 12.22 -9.85
N LEU A 57 -11.37 10.89 -9.82
CA LEU A 57 -10.10 10.16 -9.90
C LEU A 57 -9.48 10.30 -11.32
N PRO A 58 -8.17 10.61 -11.41
CA PRO A 58 -7.49 10.82 -12.68
C PRO A 58 -7.60 9.62 -13.63
N ARG A 59 -7.78 9.90 -14.92
CA ARG A 59 -7.94 8.85 -15.94
C ARG A 59 -6.62 8.33 -16.50
N GLN A 60 -5.54 9.08 -16.36
CA GLN A 60 -4.22 8.70 -16.87
C GLN A 60 -3.22 8.64 -15.74
N TRP A 61 -2.43 7.56 -15.73
CA TRP A 61 -1.40 7.30 -14.75
C TRP A 61 -0.14 6.85 -15.46
N CYS A 62 1.01 7.31 -14.98
CA CYS A 62 2.29 6.97 -15.55
C CYS A 62 3.33 6.70 -14.47
N GLY A 63 4.32 5.88 -14.80
CA GLY A 63 5.44 5.59 -13.92
C GLY A 63 6.18 4.34 -14.35
N THR A 64 6.56 3.49 -13.41
CA THR A 64 7.47 2.37 -13.67
C THR A 64 7.07 1.10 -12.90
N PHE A 65 7.39 -0.05 -13.48
CA PHE A 65 7.31 -1.36 -12.85
C PHE A 65 8.70 -1.98 -12.72
N GLU A 66 9.04 -2.38 -11.50
CA GLU A 66 10.30 -3.06 -11.17
C GLU A 66 9.99 -4.47 -10.68
N PRO A 67 10.26 -5.52 -11.49
CA PRO A 67 10.05 -6.90 -11.07
C PRO A 67 11.16 -7.37 -10.12
N PHE A 68 10.82 -8.31 -9.23
CA PHE A 68 11.79 -8.87 -8.26
C PHE A 68 12.53 -10.10 -8.79
N ASP A 69 12.34 -10.43 -10.06
CA ASP A 69 12.95 -11.58 -10.73
C ASP A 69 14.29 -11.24 -11.42
N GLY A 70 14.77 -10.01 -11.26
CA GLY A 70 16.02 -9.52 -11.84
C GLY A 70 15.89 -8.95 -13.27
N ASN A 71 14.68 -8.95 -13.85
CA ASN A 71 14.43 -8.25 -15.11
C ASN A 71 14.54 -6.73 -14.95
N PRO A 72 14.84 -5.99 -16.04
CA PRO A 72 14.95 -4.54 -15.99
C PRO A 72 13.61 -3.88 -15.63
N THR A 73 13.70 -2.71 -14.98
CA THR A 73 12.56 -1.80 -14.80
C THR A 73 11.98 -1.39 -16.15
N VAL A 74 10.65 -1.34 -16.24
CA VAL A 74 9.93 -0.92 -17.44
C VAL A 74 9.02 0.26 -17.16
N ASP A 75 8.82 1.11 -18.17
CA ASP A 75 7.84 2.18 -18.11
C ASP A 75 6.42 1.62 -18.14
N VAL A 76 5.52 2.29 -17.41
CA VAL A 76 4.12 1.92 -17.31
C VAL A 76 3.24 3.12 -17.59
N THR A 77 2.23 2.90 -18.43
CA THR A 77 1.09 3.81 -18.57
C THR A 77 -0.20 3.05 -18.28
N LEU A 78 -1.13 3.71 -17.62
CA LEU A 78 -2.48 3.20 -17.35
C LEU A 78 -3.49 4.26 -17.75
N ASP A 79 -4.34 3.89 -18.71
CA ASP A 79 -5.44 4.70 -19.21
C ASP A 79 -6.77 4.08 -18.77
N ILE A 80 -7.47 4.73 -17.86
CA ILE A 80 -8.75 4.30 -17.31
C ILE A 80 -9.88 4.85 -18.17
N THR A 81 -10.54 3.98 -18.94
CA THR A 81 -11.62 4.35 -19.85
C THR A 81 -12.98 4.35 -19.18
N GLN A 82 -13.18 3.51 -18.15
CA GLN A 82 -14.45 3.41 -17.44
C GLN A 82 -14.22 3.33 -15.93
N MET A 83 -15.01 4.08 -15.18
CA MET A 83 -15.05 4.06 -13.72
C MET A 83 -16.51 4.09 -13.29
N THR A 84 -16.95 3.10 -12.53
CA THR A 84 -18.37 2.96 -12.13
C THR A 84 -18.44 2.72 -10.63
N ALA A 85 -19.10 3.62 -9.90
CA ALA A 85 -19.37 3.41 -8.49
C ALA A 85 -20.40 2.27 -8.30
N MET A 86 -20.09 1.31 -7.44
CA MET A 86 -20.92 0.16 -7.12
C MET A 86 -20.91 -0.07 -5.60
N GLY A 87 -21.89 0.51 -4.90
CA GLY A 87 -21.93 0.49 -3.44
C GLY A 87 -20.73 1.24 -2.85
N GLN A 88 -19.88 0.53 -2.11
CA GLN A 88 -18.66 1.10 -1.49
C GLN A 88 -17.40 0.90 -2.34
N MET A 89 -17.56 0.39 -3.56
CA MET A 89 -16.48 0.09 -4.49
C MET A 89 -16.58 0.97 -5.75
N VAL A 90 -15.47 1.10 -6.46
CA VAL A 90 -15.42 1.62 -7.83
C VAL A 90 -14.86 0.54 -8.74
N ASP A 91 -15.64 0.07 -9.71
CA ASP A 91 -15.15 -0.79 -10.82
C ASP A 91 -14.39 0.08 -11.80
N LEU A 92 -13.17 -0.34 -12.14
CA LEU A 92 -12.24 0.36 -13.02
C LEU A 92 -11.95 -0.53 -14.23
N ARG A 93 -12.02 0.03 -15.43
CA ARG A 93 -11.60 -0.64 -16.67
C ARG A 93 -10.78 0.28 -17.53
N GLY A 94 -9.82 -0.29 -18.24
CA GLY A 94 -8.93 0.47 -19.08
C GLY A 94 -7.89 -0.38 -19.78
N THR A 95 -6.81 0.29 -20.16
CA THR A 95 -5.65 -0.32 -20.78
C THR A 95 -4.39 0.06 -20.02
N MET A 96 -3.52 -0.91 -19.78
CA MET A 96 -2.21 -0.69 -19.20
C MET A 96 -1.15 -1.10 -20.21
N THR A 97 -0.15 -0.25 -20.41
CA THR A 97 1.04 -0.58 -21.20
C THR A 97 2.21 -0.76 -20.25
N LEU A 98 2.83 -1.94 -20.31
CA LEU A 98 4.02 -2.33 -19.56
C LEU A 98 5.17 -2.49 -20.57
N GLY A 99 6.04 -1.50 -20.68
CA GLY A 99 7.07 -1.44 -21.72
C GLY A 99 6.47 -1.47 -23.14
N SER A 100 6.62 -2.60 -23.84
CA SER A 100 6.09 -2.78 -25.21
C SER A 100 4.77 -3.58 -25.27
N VAL A 101 4.29 -4.08 -24.13
CA VAL A 101 3.08 -4.91 -24.07
C VAL A 101 1.92 -4.08 -23.54
N THR A 102 0.83 -3.99 -24.32
CA THR A 102 -0.42 -3.38 -23.88
C THR A 102 -1.43 -4.46 -23.54
N THR A 103 -2.03 -4.36 -22.36
CA THR A 103 -3.04 -5.29 -21.84
C THR A 103 -4.30 -4.53 -21.42
N PRO A 104 -5.50 -5.05 -21.72
CA PRO A 104 -6.69 -4.60 -21.00
C PRO A 104 -6.54 -4.90 -19.51
N VAL A 105 -7.10 -4.03 -18.67
CA VAL A 105 -7.12 -4.19 -17.21
C VAL A 105 -8.52 -4.05 -16.67
N GLN A 106 -8.81 -4.78 -15.60
CA GLN A 106 -9.98 -4.60 -14.77
C GLN A 106 -9.55 -4.50 -13.31
N GLY A 107 -10.15 -3.59 -12.56
CA GLY A 107 -9.83 -3.44 -11.15
C GLY A 107 -10.98 -2.93 -10.32
N ASN A 108 -10.79 -2.96 -9.01
CA ASN A 108 -11.73 -2.46 -8.02
C ASN A 108 -11.00 -1.59 -7.01
N LEU A 109 -11.60 -0.45 -6.64
CA LEU A 109 -11.11 0.42 -5.58
C LEU A 109 -12.14 0.49 -4.45
N HIS A 110 -11.73 0.18 -3.23
CA HIS A 110 -12.60 0.22 -2.05
C HIS A 110 -12.60 1.61 -1.42
N ALA A 111 -13.74 2.31 -1.42
CA ALA A 111 -13.84 3.72 -1.02
C ALA A 111 -13.50 3.98 0.47
N LYS A 112 -13.69 3.00 1.35
CA LYS A 112 -13.35 3.11 2.78
C LYS A 112 -11.87 2.87 3.10
N SER A 113 -11.22 1.92 2.44
CA SER A 113 -9.85 1.51 2.76
C SER A 113 -8.84 2.05 1.76
N ASP A 114 -9.31 2.64 0.66
CA ASP A 114 -8.53 2.99 -0.53
C ASP A 114 -7.76 1.80 -1.12
N GLN A 115 -8.15 0.57 -0.81
CA GLN A 115 -7.49 -0.61 -1.36
C GLN A 115 -7.85 -0.79 -2.84
N LEU A 116 -6.84 -0.92 -3.68
CA LEU A 116 -6.95 -1.18 -5.11
C LEU A 116 -6.55 -2.63 -5.42
N ASP A 117 -7.37 -3.31 -6.20
CA ASP A 117 -7.00 -4.54 -6.89
C ASP A 117 -7.09 -4.29 -8.40
N LEU A 118 -6.01 -4.52 -9.16
CA LEU A 118 -5.98 -4.28 -10.61
C LEU A 118 -5.37 -5.47 -11.34
N ILE A 119 -6.14 -6.09 -12.23
CA ILE A 119 -5.82 -7.34 -12.90
C ILE A 119 -5.56 -7.07 -14.38
N PRO A 120 -4.36 -7.35 -14.90
CA PRO A 120 -4.11 -7.42 -16.34
C PRO A 120 -4.71 -8.70 -16.93
N LEU A 121 -5.38 -8.55 -18.07
CA LEU A 121 -6.20 -9.60 -18.67
C LEU A 121 -5.59 -10.24 -19.94
N ALA A 122 -4.43 -9.79 -20.40
CA ALA A 122 -3.75 -10.40 -21.54
C ALA A 122 -2.96 -11.67 -21.16
N ASP A 123 -2.74 -12.51 -22.16
CA ASP A 123 -1.81 -13.64 -22.15
C ASP A 123 -1.21 -13.76 -23.56
N PRO A 124 0.11 -13.55 -23.77
CA PRO A 124 1.16 -13.36 -22.76
C PRO A 124 1.27 -11.93 -22.20
N LEU A 125 1.93 -11.80 -21.04
CA LEU A 125 2.35 -10.55 -20.41
C LEU A 125 3.90 -10.40 -20.49
N ILE A 126 4.46 -9.38 -19.81
CA ILE A 126 5.92 -9.17 -19.73
C ILE A 126 6.58 -10.09 -18.70
N ALA A 127 7.92 -10.19 -18.73
CA ALA A 127 8.66 -10.85 -17.66
C ALA A 127 8.37 -10.19 -16.30
N GLY A 128 8.26 -11.00 -15.24
CA GLY A 128 7.87 -10.56 -13.90
C GLY A 128 6.36 -10.39 -13.68
N VAL A 129 5.54 -10.39 -14.73
CA VAL A 129 4.08 -10.30 -14.65
C VAL A 129 3.46 -11.51 -15.34
N GLU A 130 2.62 -12.24 -14.61
CA GLU A 130 2.05 -13.51 -15.08
C GLU A 130 0.53 -13.47 -15.08
N PRO A 131 -0.14 -14.13 -16.05
CA PRO A 131 -1.59 -14.26 -16.04
C PRO A 131 -2.11 -14.82 -14.72
N GLY A 132 -3.14 -14.18 -14.17
CA GLY A 132 -3.77 -14.56 -12.90
C GLY A 132 -3.17 -13.90 -11.65
N GLY A 133 -2.12 -13.09 -11.77
CA GLY A 133 -1.69 -12.19 -10.70
C GLY A 133 -2.47 -10.88 -10.66
N VAL A 134 -2.18 -10.05 -9.66
CA VAL A 134 -2.89 -8.79 -9.41
C VAL A 134 -1.94 -7.71 -8.92
N PHE A 135 -2.16 -6.46 -9.33
CA PHE A 135 -1.56 -5.29 -8.70
C PHE A 135 -2.40 -4.85 -7.51
N LEU A 136 -1.81 -4.86 -6.31
CA LEU A 136 -2.43 -4.43 -5.06
C LEU A 136 -1.95 -3.05 -4.68
N GLY A 137 -2.86 -2.11 -4.49
CA GLY A 137 -2.58 -0.77 -3.99
C GLY A 137 -3.19 -0.53 -2.61
N LEU A 138 -2.46 0.16 -1.74
CA LEU A 138 -2.88 0.39 -0.33
C LEU A 138 -3.51 1.77 -0.08
N GLN A 139 -3.22 2.75 -0.93
CA GLN A 139 -3.84 4.08 -0.89
C GLN A 139 -4.13 4.49 -2.35
N MET A 140 -5.07 3.79 -2.95
CA MET A 140 -5.34 3.77 -4.38
C MET A 140 -4.13 3.22 -5.14
N PHE A 141 -3.56 4.00 -6.06
CA PHE A 141 -2.48 3.59 -6.95
C PHE A 141 -1.06 3.75 -6.36
N SER A 142 -0.93 4.13 -5.08
CA SER A 142 0.37 4.25 -4.42
C SER A 142 0.27 4.05 -2.92
N PRO A 143 1.10 3.20 -2.28
CA PRO A 143 2.04 2.27 -2.90
C PRO A 143 1.29 1.11 -3.59
N THR A 144 1.82 0.62 -4.71
CA THR A 144 1.28 -0.55 -5.42
C THR A 144 2.36 -1.62 -5.63
N SER A 145 1.99 -2.89 -5.49
CA SER A 145 2.87 -4.03 -5.72
C SER A 145 2.19 -5.08 -6.57
N TRP A 146 3.00 -5.86 -7.28
CA TRP A 146 2.55 -7.05 -7.99
C TRP A 146 2.51 -8.24 -7.03
N GLN A 147 1.34 -8.86 -6.91
CA GLN A 147 1.14 -10.15 -6.27
C GLN A 147 1.08 -11.24 -7.34
N ALA A 148 2.13 -12.03 -7.41
CA ALA A 148 2.20 -13.16 -8.33
C ALA A 148 1.21 -14.28 -7.94
N PRO A 149 0.70 -15.06 -8.91
CA PRO A 149 -0.22 -16.17 -8.64
C PRO A 149 0.45 -17.38 -7.97
N ARG A 150 1.78 -17.39 -7.90
CA ARG A 150 2.62 -18.47 -7.36
C ARG A 150 3.70 -17.87 -6.48
N LEU A 151 4.27 -18.71 -5.60
CA LEU A 151 5.33 -18.31 -4.65
C LEU A 151 6.76 -18.51 -5.18
N ILE A 152 6.92 -19.24 -6.30
CA ILE A 152 8.22 -19.63 -6.84
C ILE A 152 8.27 -19.23 -8.32
N ASN A 153 9.36 -18.60 -8.72
CA ASN A 153 9.64 -18.36 -10.12
C ASN A 153 10.15 -19.66 -10.75
N VAL A 154 9.38 -20.23 -11.68
CA VAL A 154 9.72 -21.51 -12.33
C VAL A 154 10.83 -21.34 -13.38
N ALA A 155 11.00 -20.14 -13.93
CA ALA A 155 12.09 -19.85 -14.86
C ALA A 155 13.43 -19.74 -14.13
N ASP A 156 13.43 -19.16 -12.93
CA ASP A 156 14.62 -19.08 -12.07
C ASP A 156 14.23 -19.15 -10.57
N PRO A 157 14.35 -20.33 -9.94
CA PRO A 157 14.03 -20.52 -8.52
C PRO A 157 14.90 -19.73 -7.54
N SER A 158 16.02 -19.16 -8.00
CA SER A 158 16.89 -18.31 -7.16
C SER A 158 16.38 -16.88 -7.03
N THR A 159 15.37 -16.51 -7.83
CA THR A 159 14.78 -15.17 -7.86
C THR A 159 13.39 -15.14 -7.23
N GLY A 160 12.97 -13.95 -6.81
CA GLY A 160 11.65 -13.73 -6.23
C GLY A 160 10.54 -13.73 -7.26
N VAL A 161 9.31 -13.76 -6.77
CA VAL A 161 8.09 -13.46 -7.52
C VAL A 161 7.49 -12.18 -6.96
N GLY A 162 6.94 -11.34 -7.83
CA GLY A 162 6.41 -10.04 -7.44
C GLY A 162 7.12 -8.90 -8.15
N GLY A 163 6.82 -7.69 -7.68
CA GLY A 163 7.40 -6.47 -8.21
C GLY A 163 6.74 -5.26 -7.58
N ARG A 164 7.32 -4.09 -7.83
CA ARG A 164 6.79 -2.81 -7.38
C ARG A 164 6.24 -2.04 -8.56
N LEU A 165 5.02 -1.54 -8.42
CA LEU A 165 4.43 -0.59 -9.35
C LEU A 165 4.40 0.79 -8.69
N ALA A 166 5.05 1.76 -9.32
CA ALA A 166 5.03 3.15 -8.88
C ALA A 166 4.42 3.99 -10.01
N ILE A 167 3.19 4.49 -9.82
CA ILE A 167 2.50 5.32 -10.80
C ILE A 167 1.89 6.56 -10.15
N THR A 168 1.82 7.65 -10.90
CA THR A 168 1.28 8.95 -10.46
C THR A 168 0.30 9.48 -11.52
N PRO A 169 -0.64 10.36 -11.13
CA PRO A 169 -1.71 10.83 -12.03
C PRO A 169 -1.26 11.85 -13.08
N SER A 170 0.04 11.96 -13.35
CA SER A 170 0.60 12.88 -14.34
C SER A 170 1.70 12.19 -15.13
N CYS A 171 1.48 12.06 -16.44
CA CYS A 171 2.49 11.58 -17.39
C CYS A 171 3.51 12.65 -17.80
N GLN A 172 3.51 13.80 -17.12
CA GLN A 172 4.53 14.81 -17.33
C GLN A 172 5.78 14.43 -16.56
N GLU A 173 6.89 14.30 -17.28
CA GLU A 173 8.22 14.12 -16.73
C GLU A 173 8.49 15.28 -15.76
N GLN A 174 8.63 14.97 -14.47
CA GLN A 174 9.04 15.98 -13.50
C GLN A 174 10.44 16.48 -13.93
N PRO A 175 10.62 17.79 -14.15
CA PRO A 175 11.92 18.31 -14.55
C PRO A 175 12.96 17.87 -13.53
N PRO A 176 14.16 17.46 -13.96
CA PRO A 176 15.17 16.96 -13.05
C PRO A 176 15.39 18.00 -11.95
N VAL A 177 15.21 17.60 -10.69
CA VAL A 177 15.51 18.43 -9.53
C VAL A 177 17.01 18.69 -9.57
N GLN A 178 17.41 19.83 -10.14
CA GLN A 178 18.81 20.24 -10.06
C GLN A 178 19.09 20.60 -8.61
N PRO A 179 20.03 19.91 -7.94
CA PRO A 179 20.43 20.32 -6.61
C PRO A 179 21.02 21.73 -6.71
N LEU A 180 20.55 22.62 -5.84
CA LEU A 180 21.20 23.91 -5.60
C LEU A 180 22.51 23.61 -4.87
N TRP A 181 23.58 23.42 -5.61
CA TRP A 181 24.95 23.53 -5.10
C TRP A 181 25.46 24.96 -5.29
#